data_AF-A0A947CKV4-F1
#
_entry.id   AF-A0A947CKV4-F1
#
_cell.length_a   1.000
_cell.length_b   1.000
_cell.length_c   1.000
_cell.angle_alpha   90.00
_cell.angle_beta   90.00
_cell.angle_gamma   90.00
#
_symmetry.space_group_name_H-M   'P 1'
#
loop_
_entity.id
_entity.type
_entity.pdbx_description
1 polymer ?
#
loop_
_entity_poly.entity_id
_entity_poly.type
_entity_poly.pdbx_seq_one_letter_code
_entity_poly.pdbx_strand_id
1 'polypeptide(L)'
;MKLMLTAAATALLAAPAMAALTTADLELNQTGVVGGLGGPSGGTHAFGTTETFTNASELGWTVTSGATYLTYDHSMTFDFSDFDYAAYTFFGPESSILDVANLDENIELGSAAVFTASGPFTNIGSIVSESADGFTVSWDIDTVVNDPLAPNQVTVAWNAASVPTPGALALMAVAGLAGRHRRRRG
;
A
#
# COMPACT_ATOMS: atom_id res chain seq x y z
N MET A 1 -4.19 -20.82 -53.10
CA MET A 1 -4.76 -20.82 -51.74
C MET A 1 -4.14 -21.94 -50.92
N LYS A 2 -3.31 -21.61 -49.93
CA LYS A 2 -2.89 -22.50 -48.83
C LYS A 2 -2.82 -21.64 -47.57
N LEU A 3 -3.44 -22.13 -46.51
CA LEU A 3 -3.90 -21.37 -45.35
C LEU A 3 -2.75 -20.71 -44.55
N MET A 4 -3.09 -19.53 -44.01
CA MET A 4 -2.45 -18.90 -42.86
C MET A 4 -2.37 -19.86 -41.66
N LEU A 5 -1.25 -19.85 -40.93
CA LEU A 5 -1.30 -19.92 -39.47
C LEU A 5 -0.11 -19.17 -38.86
N THR A 6 -0.46 -18.01 -38.33
CA THR A 6 0.31 -17.12 -37.48
C THR A 6 0.86 -17.88 -36.28
N ALA A 7 2.17 -18.17 -36.25
CA ALA A 7 2.84 -18.54 -35.02
C ALA A 7 3.13 -17.25 -34.27
N ALA A 8 2.13 -16.82 -33.48
CA ALA A 8 2.26 -15.78 -32.47
C ALA A 8 3.50 -16.08 -31.61
N ALA A 9 4.59 -15.41 -31.92
CA ALA A 9 5.58 -15.08 -30.91
C ALA A 9 4.92 -14.03 -30.02
N THR A 10 3.99 -14.47 -29.19
CA THR A 10 3.65 -13.78 -27.96
C THR A 10 4.92 -13.85 -27.12
N ALA A 11 5.87 -12.97 -27.43
CA ALA A 11 6.62 -12.32 -26.38
C ALA A 11 5.53 -11.71 -25.50
N LEU A 12 5.11 -12.49 -24.51
CA LEU A 12 4.37 -12.00 -23.38
C LEU A 12 5.30 -10.95 -22.78
N LEU A 13 5.20 -9.73 -23.31
CA LEU A 13 5.43 -8.51 -22.57
C LEU A 13 4.49 -8.65 -21.39
N ALA A 14 4.94 -9.37 -20.36
CA ALA A 14 4.34 -9.31 -19.06
C ALA A 14 4.58 -7.85 -18.66
N ALA A 15 3.59 -7.00 -18.97
CA ALA A 15 3.39 -5.82 -18.16
C ALA A 15 3.44 -6.33 -16.71
N PRO A 16 4.15 -5.62 -15.81
CA PRO A 16 4.10 -5.98 -14.40
C PRO A 16 2.63 -6.18 -14.04
N ALA A 17 2.28 -7.39 -13.62
CA ALA A 17 0.94 -7.62 -13.13
C ALA A 17 0.80 -6.75 -11.89
N MET A 18 -0.30 -6.00 -11.79
CA MET A 18 -0.65 -5.29 -10.56
C MET A 18 -0.62 -6.29 -9.42
N ALA A 19 -0.05 -5.88 -8.28
CA ALA A 19 -0.07 -6.70 -7.08
C ALA A 19 -1.52 -7.03 -6.70
N ALA A 20 -1.84 -8.30 -6.49
CA ALA A 20 -3.13 -8.77 -6.01
C ALA A 20 -3.08 -8.91 -4.49
N LEU A 21 -2.92 -7.79 -3.79
CA LEU A 21 -2.80 -7.74 -2.34
C LEU A 21 -4.07 -8.28 -1.65
N THR A 22 -3.92 -9.27 -0.76
CA THR A 22 -5.04 -9.83 0.01
C THR A 22 -4.97 -9.51 1.50
N THR A 23 -3.78 -9.42 2.08
CA THR A 23 -3.60 -9.07 3.49
C THR A 23 -2.35 -8.20 3.71
N ALA A 24 -2.38 -7.36 4.74
CA ALA A 24 -1.21 -6.65 5.24
C ALA A 24 -1.26 -6.60 6.77
N ASP A 25 -0.12 -6.70 7.44
CA ASP A 25 -0.02 -6.29 8.83
C ASP A 25 0.15 -4.77 8.89
N LEU A 26 -0.70 -4.11 9.68
CA LEU A 26 -0.67 -2.67 9.86
C LEU A 26 -0.17 -2.34 11.26
N GLU A 27 0.78 -1.42 11.37
CA GLU A 27 1.18 -0.83 12.66
C GLU A 27 1.19 0.69 12.54
N LEU A 28 0.33 1.36 13.31
CA LEU A 28 0.29 2.82 13.37
C LEU A 28 0.98 3.30 14.65
N ASN A 29 2.03 4.10 14.48
CA ASN A 29 2.75 4.74 15.57
C ASN A 29 2.63 6.26 15.45
N GLN A 30 2.20 6.92 16.53
CA GLN A 30 2.06 8.37 16.59
C GLN A 30 3.07 8.95 17.58
N THR A 31 3.93 9.85 17.12
CA THR A 31 5.03 10.38 17.95
C THR A 31 4.87 11.87 18.21
N GLY A 32 5.02 12.28 19.49
CA GLY A 32 5.00 13.67 19.93
C GLY A 32 6.22 14.06 20.77
N VAL A 33 6.30 15.34 21.13
CA VAL A 33 7.47 16.01 21.75
C VAL A 33 7.89 15.41 23.10
N VAL A 34 6.99 14.77 23.85
CA VAL A 34 7.26 14.22 25.20
C VAL A 34 7.12 12.68 25.26
N GLY A 35 7.09 12.02 24.10
CA GLY A 35 7.00 10.57 24.00
C GLY A 35 5.97 10.13 22.97
N GLY A 36 6.17 8.92 22.43
CA GLY A 36 5.21 8.30 21.51
C GLY A 36 3.87 8.04 22.19
N LEU A 37 2.79 8.43 21.54
CA LEU A 37 1.48 7.96 21.89
C LEU A 37 1.33 6.55 21.34
N GLY A 38 1.23 5.57 22.23
CA GLY A 38 0.76 4.25 21.88
C GLY A 38 -0.72 4.34 21.52
N GLY A 39 -1.02 4.65 20.26
CA GLY A 39 -2.34 4.41 19.68
C GLY A 39 -2.66 2.91 19.66
N PRO A 40 -3.84 2.50 19.17
CA PRO A 40 -4.09 1.10 18.87
C PRO A 40 -2.99 0.59 17.95
N SER A 41 -2.14 -0.29 18.48
CA SER A 41 -1.17 -1.05 17.68
C SER A 41 -1.97 -2.00 16.81
N GLY A 42 -1.70 -1.98 15.51
CA GLY A 42 -2.56 -2.65 14.55
C GLY A 42 -2.41 -4.17 14.54
N GLY A 43 -2.85 -4.77 13.44
CA GLY A 43 -2.93 -6.20 13.24
C GLY A 43 -3.11 -6.52 11.76
N THR A 44 -3.42 -7.78 11.47
CA THR A 44 -3.59 -8.22 10.08
C THR A 44 -4.90 -7.67 9.51
N HIS A 45 -4.77 -6.85 8.48
CA HIS A 45 -5.86 -6.28 7.71
C HIS A 45 -6.11 -7.06 6.42
N ALA A 46 -7.38 -7.39 6.15
CA ALA A 46 -7.78 -7.99 4.87
C ALA A 46 -8.16 -6.92 3.84
N PHE A 47 -7.52 -6.92 2.67
CA PHE A 47 -7.84 -5.98 1.59
C PHE A 47 -9.27 -6.16 1.06
N GLY A 48 -9.94 -5.04 0.76
CA GLY A 48 -11.34 -5.01 0.32
C GLY A 48 -12.35 -5.04 1.46
N THR A 49 -11.89 -4.83 2.69
CA THR A 49 -12.75 -4.82 3.89
C THR A 49 -12.65 -3.48 4.64
N THR A 50 -13.56 -3.30 5.59
CA THR A 50 -13.49 -2.25 6.61
C THR A 50 -13.25 -2.93 7.96
N GLU A 51 -12.23 -2.47 8.68
CA GLU A 51 -11.85 -3.01 9.98
C GLU A 51 -11.56 -1.87 10.97
N THR A 52 -11.88 -2.08 12.24
CA THR A 52 -11.65 -1.12 13.31
C THR A 52 -10.65 -1.67 14.30
N PHE A 53 -9.58 -0.91 14.53
CA PHE A 53 -8.53 -1.22 15.50
C PHE A 53 -8.74 -0.34 16.73
N THR A 54 -8.92 -0.96 17.90
CA THR A 54 -9.16 -0.26 19.16
C THR A 54 -8.14 -0.65 20.22
N ASN A 55 -7.82 0.27 21.12
CA ASN A 55 -7.06 -0.03 22.32
C ASN A 55 -7.99 -0.26 23.53
N ALA A 56 -7.41 -0.67 24.66
CA ALA A 56 -8.15 -0.95 25.90
C ALA A 56 -8.91 0.27 26.48
N SER A 57 -8.66 1.47 25.96
CA SER A 57 -9.27 2.73 26.40
C SER A 57 -10.40 3.19 25.46
N GLU A 58 -10.87 2.31 24.56
CA GLU A 58 -11.87 2.57 23.52
C GLU A 58 -11.48 3.62 22.46
N LEU A 59 -10.22 4.07 22.46
CA LEU A 59 -9.67 4.86 21.36
C LEU A 59 -9.43 3.94 20.18
N GLY A 60 -9.87 4.35 18.99
CA GLY A 60 -9.80 3.51 17.81
C GLY A 60 -9.59 4.29 16.52
N TRP A 61 -9.18 3.56 15.50
CA TRP A 61 -9.20 4.02 14.11
C TRP A 61 -9.82 2.95 13.24
N THR A 62 -10.50 3.38 12.19
CA THR A 62 -11.10 2.49 11.21
C THR A 62 -10.33 2.58 9.92
N VAL A 63 -9.92 1.44 9.36
CA VAL A 63 -9.34 1.37 8.02
C VAL A 63 -10.34 0.77 7.06
N THR A 64 -10.41 1.36 5.86
CA THR A 64 -11.16 0.82 4.74
C THR A 64 -10.24 0.72 3.54
N SER A 65 -10.17 -0.45 2.93
CA SER A 65 -9.33 -0.73 1.76
C SER A 65 -10.16 -1.24 0.58
N GLY A 66 -9.54 -1.27 -0.61
CA GLY A 66 -10.11 -1.92 -1.80
C GLY A 66 -10.64 -0.98 -2.89
N ALA A 67 -10.41 0.33 -2.76
CA ALA A 67 -10.64 1.26 -3.86
C ALA A 67 -9.30 1.63 -4.54
N THR A 68 -9.34 1.83 -5.86
CA THR A 68 -8.29 2.58 -6.55
C THR A 68 -8.45 4.06 -6.20
N TYR A 69 -7.35 4.72 -5.89
CA TYR A 69 -7.36 6.14 -5.55
C TYR A 69 -6.57 6.89 -6.61
N LEU A 70 -7.22 7.81 -7.33
CA LEU A 70 -6.64 8.77 -8.28
C LEU A 70 -5.20 8.46 -8.73
N THR A 71 -5.05 7.68 -9.82
CA THR A 71 -3.77 7.28 -10.45
C THR A 71 -2.91 6.27 -9.67
N TYR A 72 -3.39 5.76 -8.53
CA TYR A 72 -2.78 4.68 -7.76
C TYR A 72 -3.56 3.37 -7.86
N ASP A 73 -2.81 2.27 -7.92
CA ASP A 73 -3.32 0.90 -8.01
C ASP A 73 -3.99 0.43 -6.72
N HIS A 74 -3.48 0.89 -5.57
CA HIS A 74 -3.95 0.51 -4.23
C HIS A 74 -4.19 1.72 -3.36
N SER A 75 -5.15 1.61 -2.43
CA SER A 75 -5.32 2.58 -1.36
C SER A 75 -5.98 2.00 -0.11
N MET A 76 -5.69 2.64 1.01
CA MET A 76 -6.35 2.46 2.30
C MET A 76 -6.70 3.83 2.88
N THR A 77 -7.94 3.99 3.32
CA THR A 77 -8.38 5.17 4.06
C THR A 77 -8.47 4.85 5.54
N PHE A 78 -7.80 5.65 6.34
CA PHE A 78 -7.77 5.60 7.79
C PHE A 78 -8.63 6.72 8.35
N ASP A 79 -9.61 6.36 9.16
CA ASP A 79 -10.52 7.27 9.84
C ASP A 79 -10.20 7.34 11.32
N PHE A 80 -9.86 8.55 11.76
CA PHE A 80 -9.51 8.92 13.13
C PHE A 80 -10.59 9.81 13.76
N SER A 81 -11.81 9.84 13.23
CA SER A 81 -12.90 10.66 13.78
C SER A 81 -13.27 10.26 15.21
N ASP A 82 -13.14 8.97 15.54
CA ASP A 82 -13.34 8.44 16.89
C ASP A 82 -12.07 8.53 17.76
N PHE A 83 -10.99 9.11 17.22
CA PHE A 83 -9.76 9.32 17.95
C PHE A 83 -9.78 10.70 18.61
N ASP A 84 -9.81 10.74 19.95
CA ASP A 84 -9.80 12.00 20.70
C ASP A 84 -8.41 12.65 20.69
N TYR A 85 -8.09 13.39 19.63
CA TYR A 85 -6.88 14.22 19.55
C TYR A 85 -6.84 15.31 20.64
N ALA A 86 -7.99 15.76 21.15
CA ALA A 86 -8.08 16.83 22.13
C ALA A 86 -7.70 16.38 23.56
N ALA A 87 -7.82 15.09 23.86
CA ALA A 87 -7.22 14.49 25.06
C ALA A 87 -5.69 14.70 25.14
N TYR A 88 -5.05 15.10 24.04
CA TYR A 88 -3.60 15.30 23.92
C TYR A 88 -3.17 16.77 23.78
N THR A 89 -4.05 17.72 24.12
CA THR A 89 -3.98 19.19 23.94
C THR A 89 -2.74 19.97 24.42
N PHE A 90 -1.77 19.36 25.10
CA PHE A 90 -0.54 20.06 25.53
C PHE A 90 0.77 19.49 24.95
N PHE A 91 0.76 18.27 24.41
CA PHE A 91 1.93 17.56 23.85
C PHE A 91 1.50 16.55 22.78
N GLY A 92 0.63 16.97 21.86
CA GLY A 92 0.08 16.12 20.81
C GLY A 92 1.16 15.50 19.90
N PRO A 93 0.82 14.44 19.18
CA PRO A 93 1.73 13.84 18.22
C PRO A 93 1.90 14.79 17.02
N GLU A 94 3.15 15.05 16.62
CA GLU A 94 3.47 15.92 15.48
C GLU A 94 3.45 15.11 14.16
N SER A 95 3.74 13.81 14.24
CA SER A 95 3.78 12.93 13.08
C SER A 95 3.13 11.60 13.36
N SER A 96 2.44 11.07 12.36
CA SER A 96 2.05 9.66 12.30
C SER A 96 3.00 8.91 11.40
N ILE A 97 3.35 7.69 11.79
CA ILE A 97 4.10 6.72 11.00
C ILE A 97 3.23 5.47 10.90
N LEU A 98 2.88 5.07 9.68
CA LEU A 98 2.23 3.81 9.39
C LEU A 98 3.25 2.86 8.79
N ASP A 99 3.43 1.72 9.44
CA ASP A 99 4.13 0.58 8.87
C ASP A 99 3.12 -0.38 8.24
N VAL A 100 3.36 -0.72 6.97
CA VAL A 100 2.62 -1.71 6.21
C VAL A 100 3.58 -2.85 5.95
N ALA A 101 3.39 -3.99 6.62
CA ALA A 101 4.33 -5.10 6.60
C ALA A 101 3.63 -6.42 6.25
N ASN A 102 4.43 -7.45 5.99
CA ASN A 102 3.96 -8.81 5.72
C ASN A 102 2.88 -8.86 4.64
N LEU A 103 3.05 -8.09 3.56
CA LEU A 103 2.23 -8.24 2.37
C LEU A 103 2.31 -9.69 1.87
N ASP A 104 1.20 -10.22 1.39
CA ASP A 104 1.04 -11.61 0.98
C ASP A 104 1.85 -11.99 -0.28
N GLU A 105 2.39 -10.99 -0.98
CA GLU A 105 3.36 -11.17 -2.05
C GLU A 105 4.48 -10.12 -1.99
N ASN A 106 5.62 -10.48 -2.58
CA ASN A 106 6.69 -9.51 -2.78
C ASN A 106 6.26 -8.47 -3.82
N ILE A 107 6.40 -7.20 -3.45
CA ILE A 107 6.07 -6.07 -4.32
C ILE A 107 7.31 -5.26 -4.66
N GLU A 108 7.31 -4.68 -5.86
CA GLU A 108 8.16 -3.55 -6.21
C GLU A 108 7.31 -2.28 -6.03
N LEU A 109 7.63 -1.48 -5.02
CA LEU A 109 6.91 -0.23 -4.76
C LEU A 109 7.33 0.81 -5.81
N GLY A 110 6.36 1.30 -6.58
CA GLY A 110 6.61 2.33 -7.59
C GLY A 110 6.54 3.74 -7.02
N SER A 111 5.52 3.99 -6.20
CA SER A 111 5.27 5.28 -5.56
C SER A 111 4.22 5.12 -4.47
N ALA A 112 4.34 5.82 -3.35
CA ALA A 112 3.29 5.97 -2.35
C ALA A 112 3.09 7.44 -2.00
N ALA A 113 1.85 7.80 -1.69
CA ALA A 113 1.45 9.14 -1.31
C ALA A 113 0.35 9.08 -0.24
N VAL A 114 0.23 10.17 0.50
CA VAL A 114 -0.73 10.32 1.58
C VAL A 114 -1.56 11.57 1.32
N PHE A 115 -2.88 11.44 1.41
CA PHE A 115 -3.83 12.50 1.09
C PHE A 115 -4.75 12.75 2.27
N THR A 116 -5.15 14.00 2.48
CA THR A 116 -6.30 14.29 3.35
C THR A 116 -7.60 14.09 2.58
N ALA A 117 -8.70 13.95 3.30
CA ALA A 117 -10.01 13.82 2.69
C ALA A 117 -10.44 15.08 1.89
N SER A 118 -10.05 16.29 2.29
CA SER A 118 -10.36 17.51 1.52
C SER A 118 -9.37 17.82 0.40
N GLY A 119 -8.15 17.29 0.47
CA GLY A 119 -7.04 17.55 -0.45
C GLY A 119 -6.62 16.32 -1.25
N PRO A 120 -7.48 15.71 -2.08
CA PRO A 120 -7.20 14.43 -2.74
C PRO A 120 -6.12 14.48 -3.83
N PHE A 121 -5.53 15.65 -4.07
CA PHE A 121 -4.49 15.90 -5.06
C PHE A 121 -3.18 16.42 -4.46
N THR A 122 -3.16 16.68 -3.15
CA THR A 122 -1.99 17.23 -2.46
C THR A 122 -1.41 16.13 -1.59
N ASN A 123 -0.23 15.64 -1.95
CA ASN A 123 0.49 14.70 -1.09
C ASN A 123 0.96 15.43 0.18
N ILE A 124 0.54 14.94 1.34
CA ILE A 124 0.91 15.45 2.67
C ILE A 124 1.89 14.53 3.41
N GLY A 125 2.28 13.41 2.80
CA GLY A 125 3.15 12.42 3.42
C GLY A 125 4.39 12.10 2.61
N SER A 126 5.23 11.27 3.21
CA SER A 126 6.49 10.80 2.64
C SER A 126 6.71 9.32 2.96
N ILE A 127 7.33 8.61 2.03
CA ILE A 127 7.88 7.28 2.30
C ILE A 127 9.10 7.45 3.21
N VAL A 128 9.13 6.68 4.29
CA VAL A 128 10.23 6.66 5.27
C VAL A 128 11.17 5.48 4.97
N SER A 129 10.62 4.33 4.62
CA SER A 129 11.37 3.12 4.27
C SER A 129 10.55 2.19 3.37
N GLU A 130 11.26 1.34 2.64
CA GLU A 130 10.69 0.31 1.75
C GLU A 130 11.36 -1.03 2.03
N SER A 131 10.58 -2.11 2.04
CA SER A 131 11.03 -3.49 2.06
C SER A 131 10.43 -4.26 0.88
N ALA A 132 10.82 -5.53 0.71
CA ALA A 132 10.31 -6.36 -0.38
C ALA A 132 8.82 -6.74 -0.22
N ASP A 133 8.31 -6.64 0.99
CA ASP A 133 7.00 -7.12 1.45
C ASP A 133 6.26 -6.05 2.28
N GLY A 134 6.66 -4.79 2.13
CA GLY A 134 6.15 -3.72 2.99
C GLY A 134 6.79 -2.37 2.73
N PHE A 135 6.25 -1.35 3.38
CA PHE A 135 6.74 0.00 3.34
C PHE A 135 6.22 0.80 4.53
N THR A 136 6.92 1.88 4.84
CA THR A 136 6.56 2.77 5.94
C THR A 136 6.31 4.17 5.38
N VAL A 137 5.18 4.77 5.72
CA VAL A 137 4.84 6.15 5.36
C VAL A 137 4.65 7.01 6.60
N SER A 138 4.97 8.29 6.48
CA SER A 138 4.73 9.28 7.51
C SER A 138 3.97 10.47 7.00
N TRP A 139 3.18 11.12 7.85
CA TRP A 139 2.53 12.39 7.57
C TRP A 139 2.45 13.25 8.83
N ASP A 140 2.27 14.55 8.60
CA ASP A 140 2.03 15.54 9.64
C ASP A 140 0.58 15.45 10.15
N ILE A 141 0.41 15.31 11.46
CA ILE A 141 -0.91 15.20 12.09
C ILE A 141 -1.62 16.56 12.13
N ASP A 142 -0.87 17.66 12.25
CA ASP A 142 -1.45 19.00 12.31
C ASP A 142 -2.21 19.33 11.02
N THR A 143 -1.67 18.91 9.88
CA THR A 143 -2.31 19.01 8.56
C THR A 143 -3.64 18.24 8.48
N VAL A 144 -3.77 17.12 9.20
CA VAL A 144 -4.98 16.28 9.20
C VAL A 144 -6.02 16.81 10.18
N VAL A 145 -5.62 17.13 11.41
CA VAL A 145 -6.52 17.58 12.48
C VAL A 145 -7.08 18.97 12.21
N ASN A 146 -6.32 19.83 11.53
CA ASN A 146 -6.77 21.16 11.13
C ASN A 146 -7.38 21.20 9.72
N ASP A 147 -7.67 20.06 9.09
CA ASP A 147 -8.34 20.02 7.80
C ASP A 147 -9.77 20.62 7.94
N PRO A 148 -10.05 21.81 7.37
CA PRO A 148 -11.28 22.54 7.65
C PRO A 148 -12.52 21.96 6.96
N LEU A 149 -12.35 20.99 6.07
CA LEU A 149 -13.40 20.53 5.16
C LEU A 149 -13.72 19.03 5.26
N ALA A 150 -13.09 18.30 6.19
CA ALA A 150 -13.27 16.85 6.27
C ALA A 150 -13.20 16.30 7.71
N PRO A 151 -13.80 15.11 7.96
CA PRO A 151 -13.45 14.30 9.12
C PRO A 151 -11.94 14.00 9.16
N ASN A 152 -11.39 13.73 10.36
CA ASN A 152 -9.97 13.40 10.58
C ASN A 152 -9.60 12.10 9.85
N GLN A 153 -9.36 12.19 8.54
CA GLN A 153 -9.18 11.06 7.65
C GLN A 153 -7.96 11.24 6.77
N VAL A 154 -7.26 10.13 6.56
CA VAL A 154 -6.06 10.05 5.74
C VAL A 154 -6.19 8.89 4.76
N THR A 155 -5.94 9.13 3.49
CA THR A 155 -5.82 8.06 2.50
C THR A 155 -4.36 7.85 2.13
N VAL A 156 -3.86 6.65 2.40
CA VAL A 156 -2.56 6.19 1.89
C VAL A 156 -2.81 5.44 0.59
N ALA A 157 -2.19 5.89 -0.50
CA ALA A 157 -2.31 5.26 -1.81
C ALA A 157 -0.94 4.96 -2.42
N TRP A 158 -0.83 3.84 -3.13
CA TRP A 158 0.45 3.41 -3.71
C TRP A 158 0.29 2.58 -4.98
N ASN A 159 1.37 2.55 -5.76
CA ASN A 159 1.54 1.70 -6.93
C ASN A 159 2.47 0.54 -6.57
N ALA A 160 2.05 -0.68 -6.85
CA ALA A 160 2.81 -1.88 -6.58
C ALA A 160 2.73 -2.84 -7.77
N ALA A 161 3.89 -3.34 -8.17
CA ALA A 161 4.01 -4.40 -9.15
C ALA A 161 4.38 -5.71 -8.45
N SER A 162 3.76 -6.83 -8.83
CA SER A 162 4.18 -8.15 -8.35
C SER A 162 5.60 -8.46 -8.82
N VAL A 163 6.48 -8.85 -7.90
CA VAL A 163 7.81 -9.35 -8.27
C VAL A 163 7.68 -10.80 -8.79
N PRO A 164 8.14 -11.10 -10.01
CA PRO A 164 8.07 -12.47 -10.53
C PRO A 164 8.81 -13.43 -9.62
N THR A 165 8.15 -14.52 -9.20
CA THR A 165 8.82 -15.55 -8.39
C THR A 165 10.03 -16.11 -9.13
N PRO A 166 11.14 -16.44 -8.43
CA PRO A 166 12.34 -17.00 -9.07
C PRO A 166 12.05 -18.24 -9.94
N GLY A 167 11.05 -19.05 -9.55
CA GLY A 167 10.59 -20.20 -10.33
C GLY A 167 9.94 -19.81 -11.67
N ALA A 168 9.17 -18.72 -11.70
CA ALA A 168 8.60 -18.18 -12.95
C ALA A 168 9.70 -17.68 -13.89
N LEU A 169 10.72 -17.00 -13.36
CA LEU A 169 11.89 -16.58 -14.14
C LEU A 169 12.67 -17.77 -14.73
N ALA A 170 12.84 -18.84 -13.95
CA ALA A 170 13.50 -20.06 -14.42
C ALA A 170 12.71 -20.76 -15.54
N LEU A 171 11.39 -20.85 -15.43
CA LEU A 171 10.53 -21.39 -16.48
C LEU A 171 10.57 -20.56 -17.76
N MET A 172 10.61 -19.23 -17.66
CA MET A 172 10.80 -18.33 -18.80
C MET A 172 12.14 -18.58 -19.49
N ALA A 173 13.23 -18.76 -18.74
CA ALA A 173 14.54 -19.08 -19.29
C ALA A 173 14.54 -20.43 -20.03
N VAL A 174 13.91 -21.47 -19.45
CA VAL A 174 13.78 -22.79 -20.08
C VAL A 174 12.91 -22.73 -21.34
N ALA A 175 11.80 -21.99 -21.32
CA ALA A 175 10.95 -21.80 -22.49
C ALA A 175 11.68 -21.08 -23.63
N GLY A 176 12.46 -20.04 -23.31
CA GLY A 176 13.31 -19.34 -24.27
C GLY A 176 14.38 -20.24 -24.89
N LEU A 177 15.01 -21.09 -24.08
CA LEU A 177 15.98 -22.09 -24.55
C LEU A 177 15.33 -23.16 -25.45
N ALA A 178 14.16 -23.68 -25.08
CA ALA A 178 13.42 -24.67 -25.85
C ALA A 178 12.98 -24.12 -27.23
N GLY A 179 12.50 -22.87 -27.28
CA GLY A 179 12.15 -22.20 -28.53
C GLY A 179 13.36 -21.99 -29.46
N ARG A 180 14.52 -21.65 -28.90
CA ARG A 180 15.77 -21.45 -29.65
C ARG A 180 16.31 -22.75 -30.23
N HIS A 181 16.15 -23.86 -29.50
CA HIS A 181 16.60 -25.17 -29.96
C HIS A 181 15.72 -25.73 -31.09
N ARG A 182 14.42 -25.40 -31.10
CA ARG A 182 13.47 -25.82 -32.14
C ARG A 182 13.68 -25.08 -33.47
N ARG A 183 14.04 -23.79 -33.43
CA ARG A 183 14.37 -22.99 -34.64
C ARG A 183 15.69 -23.39 -35.31
N ARG A 184 16.63 -24.03 -34.60
CA ARG A 184 17.91 -24.48 -35.18
C ARG A 184 17.85 -25.84 -35.86
N ARG A 185 16.75 -26.59 -35.72
CA ARG A 185 16.56 -27.94 -36.29
C ARG A 185 15.52 -27.98 -37.42
N GLY A 186 14.96 -26.84 -37.81
CA GLY A 186 14.03 -26.71 -38.93
C GLY A 186 14.69 -26.05 -40.12
#